data_AF-A0A178BA97-F1
#
_entry.id   AF-A0A178BA97-F1
#
_cell.length_a   1.000
_cell.length_b   1.000
_cell.length_c   1.000
_cell.angle_alpha   90.00
_cell.angle_beta   90.00
_cell.angle_gamma   90.00
#
_symmetry.space_group_name_H-M   'P 1'
#
loop_
_entity.id
_entity.type
_entity.pdbx_description
1 polymer ?
#
loop_
_entity_poly.entity_id
_entity_poly.type
_entity_poly.pdbx_seq_one_letter_code
_entity_poly.pdbx_strand_id
1 'polypeptide(L)'
;MPTPLDRAANQRGPFFAFAAVITGVAAWSIWGQDLFPSRDPTGDPDTWTHDQCVTWLNNRNLHPSPLATTAELLERIKANMRVARERTP
;
A
#
# COMPACT_ATOMS: atom_id res chain seq x y z
N MET A 1 -2.36 43.85 34.95
CA MET A 1 -2.96 43.95 33.60
C MET A 1 -2.09 43.12 32.68
N PRO A 2 -2.63 42.13 31.93
CA PRO A 2 -1.81 41.32 31.04
C PRO A 2 -1.23 42.19 29.94
N THR A 3 0.08 42.18 29.78
CA THR A 3 0.76 42.93 28.72
C THR A 3 0.50 42.25 27.36
N PRO A 4 0.69 42.96 26.24
CA PRO A 4 0.63 42.35 24.91
C PRO A 4 1.56 41.15 24.77
N LEU A 5 2.72 41.16 25.44
CA LEU A 5 3.69 40.07 25.44
C LEU A 5 3.17 38.82 26.17
N ASP A 6 2.51 38.99 27.32
CA ASP A 6 1.90 37.87 28.06
C ASP A 6 0.79 37.18 27.25
N ARG A 7 0.09 37.96 26.42
CA ARG A 7 -0.98 37.47 25.56
C ARG A 7 -0.45 36.69 24.36
N ALA A 8 0.67 37.15 23.79
CA ALA A 8 1.38 36.44 22.71
C ALA A 8 2.02 35.13 23.21
N ALA A 9 2.62 35.15 24.41
CA ALA A 9 3.26 33.98 25.00
C ALA A 9 2.27 32.86 25.36
N ASN A 10 1.00 33.20 25.64
CA ASN A 10 -0.05 32.22 25.94
C ASN A 10 -0.93 31.88 24.72
N GLN A 11 -0.49 32.21 23.50
CA GLN A 11 -1.31 32.00 22.31
C GLN A 11 -1.28 30.53 21.85
N ARG A 12 -2.39 29.82 22.07
CA ARG A 12 -2.55 28.40 21.68
C ARG A 12 -2.95 28.21 20.20
N GLY A 13 -3.30 29.29 19.51
CA GLY A 13 -3.76 29.26 18.11
C GLY A 13 -2.81 28.56 17.13
N PRO A 14 -1.49 28.88 17.13
CA PRO A 14 -0.52 28.22 16.26
C PRO A 14 -0.44 26.70 16.45
N PHE A 15 -0.58 26.22 17.69
CA PHE A 15 -0.59 24.78 17.98
C PHE A 15 -1.79 24.10 17.31
N PHE A 16 -3.00 24.65 17.46
CA PHE A 16 -4.20 24.08 16.84
C PHE A 16 -4.16 24.16 15.31
N ALA A 17 -3.62 25.24 14.74
CA ALA A 17 -3.43 25.36 13.31
C ALA A 17 -2.50 24.25 12.77
N PHE A 18 -1.38 24.01 13.42
CA PHE A 18 -0.47 22.90 13.07
C PHE A 18 -1.15 21.55 13.21
N ALA A 19 -1.80 21.29 14.35
CA ALA A 19 -2.50 20.03 14.59
C ALA A 19 -3.57 19.75 13.53
N ALA A 20 -4.32 20.77 13.11
CA ALA A 20 -5.33 20.66 12.06
C ALA A 20 -4.69 20.30 10.70
N VAL A 21 -3.59 20.93 10.32
CA VAL A 21 -2.87 20.62 9.07
C VAL A 21 -2.38 19.18 9.08
N ILE A 22 -1.67 18.76 10.14
CA ILE A 22 -1.14 17.39 10.23
C ILE A 22 -2.28 16.36 10.22
N THR A 23 -3.37 16.61 10.94
CA THR A 23 -4.54 15.72 10.94
C THR A 23 -5.16 15.60 9.55
N GLY A 24 -5.29 16.72 8.82
CA GLY A 24 -5.78 16.73 7.45
C GLY A 24 -4.89 15.93 6.48
N VAL A 25 -3.57 16.13 6.55
CA VAL A 25 -2.61 15.37 5.73
C VAL A 25 -2.64 13.88 6.06
N ALA A 26 -2.70 13.53 7.34
CA ALA A 26 -2.78 12.13 7.78
C ALA A 26 -4.05 11.45 7.26
N ALA A 27 -5.21 12.11 7.39
CA ALA A 27 -6.47 11.60 6.87
C ALA A 27 -6.43 11.42 5.33
N TRP A 28 -5.89 12.41 4.61
CA TRP A 28 -5.72 12.32 3.15
C TRP A 28 -4.79 11.19 2.74
N SER A 29 -3.73 10.95 3.50
CA SER A 29 -2.77 9.88 3.19
C SER A 29 -3.40 8.49 3.31
N ILE A 30 -4.38 8.30 4.22
CA ILE A 30 -5.05 7.01 4.41
C ILE A 30 -6.08 6.72 3.30
N TRP A 31 -6.78 7.75 2.82
CA TRP A 31 -7.89 7.58 1.87
C TRP A 31 -7.54 7.92 0.41
N GLY A 32 -6.63 8.86 0.19
CA GLY A 32 -6.28 9.38 -1.12
C GLY A 32 -5.04 8.72 -1.74
N GLN A 33 -4.38 7.80 -1.02
CA GLN A 33 -3.20 7.06 -1.49
C GLN A 33 -3.38 5.59 -1.17
N ASP A 34 -2.83 4.70 -1.99
CA ASP A 34 -2.65 3.29 -1.64
C ASP A 34 -1.50 3.14 -0.63
N LEU A 35 -1.77 3.56 0.61
CA LEU A 35 -0.78 3.57 1.69
C LEU A 35 -0.45 2.16 2.19
N PHE A 36 -1.34 1.20 1.93
CA PHE A 36 -1.17 -0.20 2.31
C PHE A 36 -0.76 -1.02 1.08
N PRO A 37 0.34 -1.77 1.15
CA PRO A 37 0.73 -2.68 0.08
C PRO A 37 -0.40 -3.65 -0.24
N SER A 38 -0.66 -3.85 -1.52
CA SER A 38 -1.59 -4.88 -1.99
C SER A 38 -1.12 -6.24 -1.47
N ARG A 39 -1.94 -6.87 -0.63
CA ARG A 39 -1.63 -8.19 -0.06
C ARG A 39 -1.66 -9.23 -1.17
N ASP A 40 -0.72 -10.17 -1.11
CA ASP A 40 -0.78 -11.33 -2.00
C ASP A 40 -2.14 -12.05 -1.87
N PRO A 41 -2.73 -12.48 -3.00
CA PRO A 41 -3.92 -13.30 -2.97
C PRO A 41 -3.65 -14.61 -2.21
N THR A 42 -4.64 -15.04 -1.43
CA THR A 42 -4.57 -16.27 -0.62
C THR A 42 -5.41 -17.38 -1.23
N GLY A 43 -5.03 -18.64 -1.00
CA GLY A 43 -5.77 -19.81 -1.49
C GLY A 43 -5.20 -20.38 -2.80
N ASP A 44 -6.07 -21.04 -3.57
CA ASP A 44 -5.71 -21.73 -4.80
C ASP A 44 -5.56 -20.73 -5.97
N PRO A 45 -4.38 -20.68 -6.66
CA PRO A 45 -4.15 -19.79 -7.79
C PRO A 45 -5.21 -19.87 -8.88
N ASP A 46 -5.80 -21.05 -9.11
CA ASP A 46 -6.80 -21.24 -10.17
C ASP A 46 -8.11 -20.46 -9.95
N THR A 47 -8.32 -19.94 -8.74
CA THR A 47 -9.49 -19.10 -8.40
C THR A 47 -9.19 -17.61 -8.43
N TRP A 48 -7.94 -17.21 -8.69
CA TRP A 48 -7.53 -15.82 -8.65
C TRP A 48 -8.02 -15.02 -9.86
N THR A 49 -8.35 -13.75 -9.61
CA THR A 49 -8.65 -12.79 -10.68
C THR A 49 -7.38 -12.39 -11.43
N HIS A 50 -7.55 -11.78 -12.60
CA HIS A 50 -6.44 -11.26 -13.40
C HIS A 50 -5.55 -10.29 -12.59
N ASP A 51 -6.16 -9.33 -11.89
CA ASP A 51 -5.44 -8.34 -11.08
C ASP A 51 -4.68 -8.98 -9.91
N GLN A 52 -5.24 -10.03 -9.31
CA GLN A 52 -4.58 -10.80 -8.27
C GLN A 52 -3.34 -11.53 -8.81
N CYS A 53 -3.43 -12.09 -10.01
CA CYS A 53 -2.28 -12.72 -10.68
C CYS A 53 -1.17 -11.71 -10.98
N VAL A 54 -1.55 -10.53 -11.51
CA VAL A 54 -0.62 -9.43 -11.79
C VAL A 54 0.04 -8.94 -10.49
N THR A 55 -0.75 -8.73 -9.45
CA THR A 55 -0.26 -8.31 -8.12
C THR A 55 0.75 -9.30 -7.56
N TRP A 56 0.42 -10.60 -7.55
CA TRP A 56 1.30 -11.63 -6.99
C TRP A 56 2.66 -11.69 -7.71
N LEU A 57 2.65 -11.51 -9.04
CA LEU A 57 3.86 -11.48 -9.86
C LEU A 57 4.67 -10.20 -9.62
N ASN A 58 4.01 -9.04 -9.51
CA ASN A 58 4.66 -7.77 -9.21
C ASN A 58 5.34 -7.77 -7.84
N ASN A 59 4.66 -8.30 -6.82
CA ASN A 59 5.20 -8.44 -5.46
C ASN A 59 6.48 -9.29 -5.41
N ARG A 60 6.71 -10.14 -6.43
CA ARG A 60 7.90 -10.99 -6.58
C ARG A 60 8.89 -10.51 -7.64
N ASN A 61 8.71 -9.29 -8.16
CA ASN A 61 9.54 -8.73 -9.24
C ASN A 61 9.59 -9.61 -10.49
N LEU A 62 8.49 -10.30 -10.80
CA LEU A 62 8.39 -11.18 -11.97
C LEU A 62 7.88 -10.44 -13.21
N HIS A 63 7.52 -9.15 -13.10
CA HIS A 63 7.16 -8.24 -14.19
C HIS A 63 6.27 -8.91 -15.26
N PRO A 64 4.97 -9.11 -14.99
CA PRO A 64 4.03 -9.63 -15.97
C PRO A 64 3.90 -8.68 -17.15
N SER A 65 3.72 -9.24 -18.36
CA SER A 65 3.38 -8.43 -19.53
C SER A 65 1.98 -7.86 -19.36
N PRO A 66 1.74 -6.57 -19.66
CA PRO A 66 0.41 -5.96 -19.58
C PRO A 66 -0.57 -6.51 -20.61
N LEU A 67 -0.09 -7.26 -21.61
CA LEU A 67 -0.90 -7.92 -22.62
C LEU A 67 -1.08 -9.42 -22.37
N ALA A 68 -0.50 -9.96 -21.29
CA ALA A 68 -0.61 -11.38 -21.00
C ALA A 68 -2.05 -11.76 -20.63
N THR A 69 -2.49 -12.92 -21.09
CA THR A 69 -3.79 -13.46 -20.70
C THR A 69 -3.73 -14.01 -19.28
N THR A 70 -4.88 -14.11 -18.60
CA THR A 70 -4.96 -14.68 -17.25
C THR A 70 -4.38 -16.10 -17.18
N ALA A 71 -4.59 -16.92 -18.22
CA ALA A 71 -4.04 -18.26 -18.30
C ALA A 71 -2.50 -18.27 -18.34
N GLU A 72 -1.89 -17.38 -19.13
CA GLU A 72 -0.43 -17.24 -19.19
C GLU A 72 0.15 -16.77 -17.86
N LEU A 73 -0.52 -15.84 -17.18
CA LEU A 73 -0.12 -15.39 -15.85
C LEU A 73 -0.18 -16.54 -14.84
N LEU A 74 -1.26 -17.34 -14.86
CA LEU A 74 -1.42 -18.50 -13.98
C LEU A 74 -0.34 -19.56 -14.18
N GLU A 75 -0.02 -19.91 -15.41
CA GLU A 75 1.07 -20.85 -15.71
C GLU A 75 2.41 -20.35 -15.15
N ARG A 76 2.67 -19.05 -15.30
CA ARG A 76 3.88 -18.42 -14.77
C ARG A 76 3.90 -18.42 -13.23
N ILE A 77 2.75 -18.19 -12.59
CA ILE A 77 2.61 -18.27 -11.13
C ILE A 77 2.90 -19.69 -10.65
N LYS A 78 2.25 -20.71 -11.25
CA LYS A 78 2.44 -22.12 -10.90
C LYS A 78 3.89 -22.56 -11.05
N ALA A 79 4.55 -22.15 -12.13
CA ALA A 79 5.97 -22.43 -12.34
C ALA A 79 6.86 -21.86 -11.21
N ASN A 80 6.61 -20.61 -10.78
CA ASN A 80 7.38 -19.98 -9.71
C ASN A 80 7.08 -20.55 -8.32
N MET A 81 5.83 -20.94 -8.04
CA MET A 81 5.47 -21.62 -6.79
C MET A 81 6.13 -22.98 -6.65
N ARG A 82 6.27 -23.73 -7.75
CA ARG A 82 6.95 -25.03 -7.74
C ARG A 82 8.43 -24.90 -7.36
N VAL A 83 9.13 -23.94 -7.96
CA VAL A 83 10.56 -23.69 -7.67
C VAL A 83 10.77 -23.31 -6.19
N ALA A 84 9.87 -22.53 -5.60
CA ALA A 84 9.95 -22.18 -4.18
C ALA A 84 9.88 -23.42 -3.26
N ARG A 85 9.02 -24.40 -3.59
CA ARG A 85 8.91 -25.66 -2.83
C ARG A 85 10.19 -26.49 -2.91
N GLU A 86 10.79 -26.60 -4.09
CA GLU A 86 12.02 -27.40 -4.32
C GLU A 86 13.26 -26.83 -3.60
N ARG A 87 13.27 -25.53 -3.29
CA ARG A 87 14.39 -24.87 -2.61
C ARG A 87 14.35 -24.97 -1.08
N THR A 88 13.32 -25.57 -0.50
CA THR A 88 13.21 -25.76 0.96
C THR A 88 13.85 -27.10 1.31
N PRO A 89 14.92 -27.15 2.13
CA PRO A 89 15.66 -28.37 2.46
C PRO A 89 14.86 -29.36 3.32
#